data_AF-A0A7V2ADT3-F1
#
_entry.id   AF-A0A7V2ADT3-F1
#
_cell.length_a   1.000
_cell.length_b   1.000
_cell.length_c   1.000
_cell.angle_alpha   90.00
_cell.angle_beta   90.00
_cell.angle_gamma   90.00
#
_symmetry.space_group_name_H-M   'P 1'
#
loop_
_entity.id
_entity.type
_entity.pdbx_description
1 polymer ?
#
loop_
_entity_poly.entity_id
_entity_poly.type
_entity_poly.pdbx_seq_one_letter_code
_entity_poly.pdbx_strand_id
1 'polypeptide(L)'
;MLADDGLLVLADPALLEVETSVVEEDLPLVQPGQEVTLFFDAWPAGEKRGKVARIVPQRLPGDRPLYPVYVTLDDLPAGLLAGMTVDASIIVASRADVLQLPRALVHARSDGTATVQVWTGSESEERHVQTGLRGDVYIEVVDGLREGEQVVSR
;
A
#
# COMPACT_ATOMS: atom_id res chain seq x y z
N MET A 1 31.30 -11.33 31.07
CA MET A 1 31.61 -10.41 29.94
C MET A 1 30.54 -9.35 29.98
N LEU A 2 30.96 -8.10 30.12
CA LEU A 2 30.22 -6.98 30.70
C LEU A 2 28.97 -6.59 29.89
N ALA A 3 27.86 -6.40 30.59
CA ALA A 3 26.68 -5.71 30.07
C ALA A 3 27.04 -4.21 29.94
N ASP A 4 27.05 -3.73 28.71
CA ASP A 4 27.09 -2.30 28.38
C ASP A 4 25.65 -1.76 28.43
N ASP A 5 25.09 -1.66 29.63
CA ASP A 5 23.85 -0.92 29.84
C ASP A 5 24.23 0.56 29.88
N GLY A 6 24.06 1.24 28.75
CA GLY A 6 24.41 2.64 28.58
C GLY A 6 23.89 3.50 29.73
N LEU A 7 24.78 4.27 30.36
CA LEU A 7 24.45 5.15 31.49
C LEU A 7 23.48 6.27 31.11
N LEU A 8 23.42 6.63 29.82
CA LEU A 8 22.54 7.65 29.27
C LEU A 8 22.19 7.32 27.82
N VAL A 9 20.91 7.29 27.48
CA VAL A 9 20.41 7.22 26.10
C VAL A 9 19.85 8.58 25.73
N LEU A 10 20.46 9.24 24.74
CA LEU A 10 19.94 10.46 24.14
C LEU A 10 19.19 10.08 22.86
N ALA A 11 17.89 10.28 22.86
CA ALA A 11 17.05 10.14 21.68
C ALA A 11 16.66 11.54 21.18
N ASP A 12 16.74 11.76 19.87
CA ASP A 12 16.21 12.95 19.23
C ASP A 12 14.80 12.64 18.69
N PRO A 13 13.73 13.20 19.28
CA PRO A 13 12.37 12.98 18.82
C PRO A 13 12.12 13.49 17.39
N ALA A 14 12.96 14.40 16.87
CA ALA A 14 12.85 14.87 15.49
C ALA A 14 13.28 13.80 14.47
N LEU A 15 13.94 12.72 14.91
CA LEU A 15 14.40 11.61 14.09
C LEU A 15 13.57 10.34 14.30
N LEU A 16 12.30 10.47 14.67
CA LEU A 16 11.39 9.34 14.78
C LEU A 16 11.22 8.66 13.41
N GLU A 17 11.41 7.35 13.39
CA GLU A 17 11.17 6.49 12.24
C GLU A 17 10.13 5.44 12.60
N VAL A 18 9.41 4.97 11.58
CA VAL A 18 8.53 3.81 11.71
C VAL A 18 9.32 2.57 11.30
N GLU A 19 9.45 1.63 12.22
CA GLU A 19 9.97 0.29 11.93
C GLU A 19 8.79 -0.65 11.67
N THR A 20 8.72 -1.21 10.46
CA THR A 20 7.76 -2.23 10.07
C THR A 20 8.49 -3.43 9.46
N SER A 21 7.77 -4.44 9.01
CA SER A 21 8.35 -5.60 8.34
C SER A 21 7.51 -6.04 7.16
N VAL A 22 8.17 -6.54 6.11
CA VAL A 22 7.52 -7.13 4.93
C VAL A 22 7.87 -8.61 4.83
N VAL A 23 6.95 -9.40 4.27
CA VAL A 23 7.19 -10.82 4.00
C VAL A 23 8.10 -11.00 2.78
N GLU A 24 8.91 -12.05 2.78
CA GLU A 24 9.88 -12.35 1.71
C GLU A 24 9.27 -12.40 0.30
N GLU A 25 8.02 -12.85 0.17
CA GLU A 25 7.30 -12.91 -1.10
C GLU A 25 7.04 -11.51 -1.69
N ASP A 26 6.78 -10.51 -0.84
CA ASP A 26 6.50 -9.14 -1.25
C ASP A 26 7.75 -8.27 -1.34
N LEU A 27 8.88 -8.73 -0.77
CA LEU A 27 10.14 -7.99 -0.73
C LEU A 27 10.60 -7.46 -2.10
N PRO A 28 10.46 -8.19 -3.23
CA PRO A 28 10.82 -7.68 -4.56
C PRO A 28 10.01 -6.45 -5.01
N LEU A 29 8.84 -6.22 -4.42
CA LEU A 29 7.98 -5.08 -4.72
C LEU A 29 8.37 -3.82 -3.94
N VAL A 30 9.17 -3.98 -2.86
CA VAL A 30 9.51 -2.89 -1.94
C VAL A 30 10.87 -2.29 -2.29
N GLN A 31 10.92 -0.96 -2.39
CA GLN A 31 12.12 -0.21 -2.75
C GLN A 31 12.23 1.09 -1.94
N PRO A 32 13.45 1.52 -1.58
CA PRO A 32 13.67 2.84 -0.99
C PRO A 32 13.07 3.96 -1.86
N GLY A 33 12.44 4.93 -1.21
CA GLY A 33 11.79 6.08 -1.84
C GLY A 33 10.31 5.88 -2.18
N GLN A 34 9.77 4.67 -2.11
CA GLN A 34 8.33 4.42 -2.26
C GLN A 34 7.52 5.17 -1.20
N GLU A 35 6.38 5.72 -1.62
CA GLU A 35 5.45 6.39 -0.73
C GLU A 35 4.80 5.38 0.23
N VAL A 36 4.62 5.80 1.47
CA VAL A 36 3.98 5.01 2.51
C VAL A 36 2.88 5.85 3.15
N THR A 37 1.70 5.27 3.20
CA THR A 37 0.59 5.79 3.99
C THR A 37 0.66 5.19 5.40
N LEU A 38 0.54 6.03 6.42
CA LEU A 38 0.67 5.69 7.82
C LEU A 38 -0.60 6.05 8.59
N PHE A 39 -1.15 5.09 9.33
CA PHE A 39 -2.32 5.27 10.18
C PHE A 39 -1.95 4.99 11.64
N PHE A 40 -2.06 6.01 12.48
CA PHE A 40 -1.74 5.91 13.90
C PHE A 40 -3.03 5.76 14.71
N ASP A 41 -3.11 4.76 15.59
CA ASP A 41 -4.26 4.57 16.48
C ASP A 41 -4.51 5.79 17.38
N ALA A 42 -3.42 6.46 17.79
CA ALA A 42 -3.46 7.68 18.58
C ALA A 42 -3.98 8.90 17.80
N TRP A 43 -4.04 8.82 16.47
CA TRP A 43 -4.45 9.91 15.57
C TRP A 43 -5.45 9.46 14.50
N PRO A 44 -6.69 9.09 14.89
CA PRO A 44 -7.66 8.50 13.96
C PRO A 44 -8.15 9.48 12.88
N ALA A 45 -7.91 10.78 13.04
CA ALA A 45 -8.42 11.83 12.15
C ALA A 45 -7.47 12.20 11.00
N GLY A 46 -6.31 11.57 10.85
CA GLY A 46 -5.34 11.99 9.85
C GLY A 46 -4.45 10.87 9.32
N GLU A 47 -4.58 10.60 8.03
CA GLU A 47 -3.57 9.88 7.27
C GLU A 47 -2.24 10.65 7.33
N LYS A 48 -1.15 9.95 7.64
CA LYS A 48 0.20 10.49 7.58
C LYS A 48 0.95 9.87 6.42
N ARG A 49 1.92 10.61 5.90
CA ARG A 49 2.72 10.20 4.74
C ARG A 49 4.18 10.10 5.11
N GLY A 50 4.85 9.27 4.35
CA GLY A 50 6.24 8.96 4.56
C GLY A 50 6.83 8.25 3.36
N LYS A 51 8.09 7.85 3.51
CA LYS A 51 8.81 7.11 2.47
C LYS A 51 9.62 5.98 3.04
N VAL A 52 9.70 4.88 2.30
CA VAL A 52 10.63 3.78 2.60
C VAL A 52 12.05 4.35 2.62
N ALA A 53 12.66 4.36 3.79
CA ALA A 53 14.01 4.88 4.02
C ALA A 53 15.06 3.84 3.61
N ARG A 54 14.87 2.62 4.13
CA ARG A 54 15.79 1.50 3.93
C ARG A 54 15.09 0.17 4.23
N ILE A 55 15.63 -0.86 3.64
CA ILE A 55 15.26 -2.26 3.86
C ILE A 55 16.47 -2.91 4.52
N VAL A 56 16.27 -3.57 5.66
CA VAL A 56 17.35 -4.29 6.33
C VAL A 56 17.51 -5.65 5.64
N PRO A 57 18.69 -5.97 5.08
CA PRO A 57 18.93 -7.23 4.36
C PRO A 57 19.19 -8.38 5.34
N GLN A 58 18.40 -8.46 6.41
CA GLN A 58 18.49 -9.47 7.45
C GLN A 58 17.09 -9.88 7.88
N ARG A 59 16.82 -11.19 7.80
CA ARG A 59 15.56 -11.76 8.23
C ARG A 59 15.40 -11.66 9.75
N LEU A 60 14.21 -11.28 10.21
CA LEU A 60 13.84 -11.35 11.64
C LEU A 60 13.78 -12.80 12.13
N PRO A 61 14.19 -13.07 13.39
CA PRO A 61 14.00 -14.38 14.00
C PRO A 61 12.51 -14.77 14.04
N GLY A 62 12.22 -16.06 13.82
CA GLY A 62 10.87 -16.62 13.88
C GLY A 62 10.46 -17.37 12.62
N ASP A 63 9.28 -17.98 12.65
CA ASP A 63 8.83 -18.91 11.60
C ASP A 63 8.48 -18.21 10.29
N ARG A 64 7.97 -16.97 10.37
CA ARG A 64 7.62 -16.18 9.18
C ARG A 64 8.87 -15.50 8.58
N PRO A 65 9.06 -15.53 7.25
CA PRO A 65 10.20 -14.89 6.62
C PRO A 65 9.95 -13.39 6.47
N LEU A 66 10.23 -12.63 7.54
CA LEU A 66 10.01 -11.18 7.61
C LEU A 66 11.33 -10.41 7.52
N TYR A 67 11.34 -9.30 6.80
CA TYR A 67 12.46 -8.38 6.65
C TYR A 67 12.08 -6.99 7.18
N PRO A 68 12.90 -6.38 8.06
CA PRO A 68 12.62 -5.03 8.57
C PRO A 68 12.70 -3.97 7.48
N VAL A 69 11.77 -3.03 7.53
CA VAL A 69 11.70 -1.86 6.67
C VAL A 69 11.53 -0.63 7.55
N TYR A 70 12.40 0.35 7.37
CA TYR A 70 12.28 1.63 8.04
C TYR A 70 11.63 2.64 7.12
N VAL A 71 10.70 3.39 7.67
CA VAL A 71 9.91 4.40 6.98
C VAL A 71 10.13 5.75 7.67
N THR A 72 10.48 6.75 6.88
CA THR A 72 10.53 8.16 7.31
C THR A 72 9.14 8.76 7.29
N LEU A 73 8.90 9.77 8.14
CA LEU A 73 7.67 10.56 8.15
C LEU A 73 7.92 11.90 7.44
N ASP A 74 7.00 12.31 6.56
CA ASP A 74 7.08 13.61 5.89
C ASP A 74 6.79 14.76 6.87
N ASP A 75 5.86 14.53 7.81
CA ASP A 75 5.50 15.44 8.90
C ASP A 75 5.28 14.64 10.18
N LEU A 76 6.00 15.00 11.24
CA LEU A 76 5.90 14.33 12.53
C LEU A 76 4.68 14.88 13.29
N PRO A 77 3.65 14.05 13.56
CA PRO A 77 2.50 14.49 14.35
C PRO A 77 2.96 14.91 15.75
N ALA A 78 2.49 16.07 16.23
CA ALA A 78 2.78 16.53 17.58
C ALA A 78 2.36 15.46 18.60
N GLY A 79 3.18 15.13 19.59
CA GLY A 79 2.81 14.16 20.62
C GLY A 79 2.92 12.69 20.20
N LEU A 80 3.47 12.38 19.02
CA LEU A 80 3.91 11.03 18.71
C LEU A 80 5.07 10.63 19.64
N LEU A 81 4.97 9.47 20.27
CA LEU A 81 5.98 8.94 21.18
C LEU A 81 6.55 7.63 20.65
N ALA A 82 7.81 7.36 20.95
CA ALA A 82 8.43 6.08 20.65
C ALA A 82 7.66 4.93 21.32
N GLY A 83 7.51 3.82 20.60
CA GLY A 83 6.78 2.64 21.07
C GLY A 83 5.28 2.63 20.78
N MET A 84 4.73 3.68 20.15
CA MET A 84 3.36 3.65 19.62
C MET A 84 3.24 2.72 18.41
N THR A 85 2.02 2.19 18.21
CA THR A 85 1.66 1.36 17.05
C THR A 85 1.23 2.22 15.86
N VAL A 86 1.46 1.70 14.66
CA VAL A 86 1.09 2.32 13.39
C VAL A 86 0.86 1.24 12.34
N ASP A 87 -0.17 1.41 11.52
CA ASP A 87 -0.34 0.64 10.30
C ASP A 87 0.34 1.36 9.14
N ALA A 88 1.18 0.64 8.39
CA ALA A 88 1.92 1.18 7.26
C ALA A 88 1.51 0.47 5.96
N SER A 89 1.05 1.24 4.98
CA SER A 89 0.71 0.76 3.64
C SER A 89 1.72 1.32 2.62
N ILE A 90 2.60 0.45 2.12
CA ILE A 90 3.61 0.83 1.13
C ILE A 90 2.98 0.81 -0.26
N ILE A 91 3.06 1.93 -0.98
CA ILE A 91 2.53 2.05 -2.34
C ILE A 91 3.58 1.49 -3.31
N VAL A 92 3.37 0.24 -3.73
CA VAL A 92 4.34 -0.48 -4.60
C VAL A 92 4.21 -0.10 -6.08
N ALA A 93 3.02 0.35 -6.49
CA ALA A 93 2.74 0.84 -7.83
C ALA A 93 1.55 1.79 -7.81
N SER A 94 1.60 2.84 -8.61
CA SER A 94 0.48 3.76 -8.83
C SER A 94 0.48 4.21 -10.28
N ARG A 95 -0.71 4.55 -10.79
CA ARG A 95 -0.88 5.10 -12.14
C ARG A 95 -1.99 6.15 -12.10
N ALA A 96 -1.67 7.34 -12.60
CA ALA A 96 -2.63 8.43 -12.75
C ALA A 96 -3.25 8.41 -14.15
N ASP A 97 -4.38 9.12 -14.31
CA ASP A 97 -5.06 9.33 -15.60
C ASP A 97 -5.44 8.04 -16.32
N VAL A 98 -5.99 7.08 -15.57
CA VAL A 98 -6.45 5.79 -16.09
C VAL A 98 -7.97 5.62 -15.97
N LEU A 99 -8.55 4.85 -16.89
CA LEU A 99 -9.90 4.34 -16.70
C LEU A 99 -9.84 3.25 -15.63
N GLN A 100 -10.62 3.42 -14.57
CA GLN A 100 -10.70 2.46 -13.47
C GLN A 100 -12.14 2.15 -13.10
N LEU A 101 -12.35 0.92 -12.64
CA LEU A 101 -13.62 0.46 -12.09
C LEU A 101 -13.42 -0.07 -10.68
N PRO A 102 -14.45 0.01 -9.80
CA PRO A 102 -14.46 -0.74 -8.56
C PRO A 102 -14.24 -2.22 -8.88
N ARG A 103 -13.31 -2.86 -8.18
CA ARG A 103 -12.92 -4.27 -8.42
C ARG A 103 -14.11 -5.23 -8.34
N ALA A 104 -15.11 -4.91 -7.52
CA ALA A 104 -16.35 -5.67 -7.37
C ALA A 104 -17.20 -5.77 -8.64
N LEU A 105 -17.00 -4.87 -9.62
CA LEU A 105 -17.72 -4.86 -10.89
C LEU A 105 -17.00 -5.64 -12.00
N VAL A 106 -15.77 -6.09 -11.75
CA VAL A 106 -14.89 -6.65 -12.78
C VAL A 106 -14.57 -8.10 -12.47
N HIS A 107 -14.97 -9.00 -13.37
CA HIS A 107 -14.67 -10.43 -13.27
C HIS A 107 -13.29 -10.70 -13.89
N ALA A 108 -12.24 -10.33 -13.18
CA ALA A 108 -10.86 -10.42 -13.66
C ALA A 108 -10.25 -11.82 -13.50
N ARG A 109 -9.47 -12.25 -14.50
CA ARG A 109 -8.65 -13.46 -14.49
C ARG A 109 -7.19 -13.12 -14.22
N SER A 110 -6.34 -14.09 -13.87
CA SER A 110 -4.92 -13.84 -13.60
C SER A 110 -4.11 -13.43 -14.84
N ASP A 111 -4.60 -13.72 -16.04
CA ASP A 111 -3.94 -13.42 -17.32
C ASP A 111 -4.16 -11.99 -17.85
N GLY A 112 -4.81 -11.12 -17.05
CA GLY A 112 -5.12 -9.74 -17.44
C GLY A 112 -6.47 -9.58 -18.14
N THR A 113 -7.12 -10.67 -18.58
CA THR A 113 -8.45 -10.59 -19.19
C THR A 113 -9.55 -10.47 -18.13
N ALA A 114 -10.64 -9.77 -18.47
CA ALA A 114 -11.79 -9.66 -17.59
C ALA A 114 -13.11 -9.49 -18.36
N THR A 115 -14.23 -9.66 -17.65
CA THR A 115 -15.56 -9.28 -18.14
C THR A 115 -16.26 -8.32 -17.20
N VAL A 116 -17.07 -7.43 -17.78
CA VAL A 116 -17.88 -6.40 -17.10
C VAL A 116 -19.28 -6.37 -17.70
N GLN A 117 -20.26 -5.88 -16.94
CA GLN A 117 -21.63 -5.68 -17.42
C GLN A 117 -21.85 -4.21 -17.76
N VAL A 118 -22.05 -3.89 -19.03
CA VAL A 118 -22.21 -2.52 -19.54
C VAL A 118 -23.69 -2.27 -19.81
N TRP A 119 -24.21 -1.13 -19.34
CA TRP A 119 -25.56 -0.69 -19.64
C TRP A 119 -25.60 0.05 -20.97
N THR A 120 -26.41 -0.45 -21.91
CA THR A 120 -26.56 0.13 -23.26
C THR A 120 -27.70 1.15 -23.36
N GLY A 121 -28.41 1.42 -22.25
CA GLY A 121 -29.61 2.25 -22.22
C GLY A 121 -30.91 1.45 -22.09
N SER A 122 -30.93 0.21 -22.58
CA SER A 122 -32.09 -0.69 -22.54
C SER A 122 -31.81 -2.03 -21.85
N GLU A 123 -30.59 -2.52 -21.94
CA GLU A 123 -30.18 -3.80 -21.37
C GLU A 123 -28.73 -3.76 -20.88
N SER A 124 -28.35 -4.76 -20.07
CA SER A 124 -26.97 -5.00 -19.69
C SER A 124 -26.35 -6.03 -20.64
N GLU A 125 -25.20 -5.71 -21.24
CA GLU A 125 -24.41 -6.64 -22.03
C GLU A 125 -23.09 -6.99 -21.33
N GLU A 126 -22.67 -8.26 -21.44
CA GLU A 126 -21.34 -8.65 -21.00
C GLU A 126 -20.30 -8.21 -22.03
N ARG A 127 -19.26 -7.51 -21.58
CA ARG A 127 -18.17 -7.07 -22.42
C ARG A 127 -16.82 -7.58 -21.92
N HIS A 128 -16.00 -8.06 -22.83
CA HIS A 128 -14.60 -8.40 -22.57
C HIS A 128 -13.76 -7.14 -22.50
N VAL A 129 -12.92 -7.06 -21.46
CA VAL A 129 -11.98 -5.95 -21.23
C VAL A 129 -10.61 -6.50 -20.89
N GLN A 130 -9.59 -5.66 -21.10
CA GLN A 130 -8.23 -5.92 -20.63
C GLN A 130 -7.97 -5.08 -19.38
N THR A 131 -7.34 -5.68 -18.38
CA THR A 131 -7.04 -5.05 -17.09
C THR A 131 -5.55 -4.80 -16.94
N GLY A 132 -5.21 -3.72 -16.26
CA GLY A 132 -3.85 -3.32 -15.92
C GLY A 132 -3.57 -3.49 -14.43
N LEU A 133 -3.09 -2.42 -13.81
CA LEU A 133 -2.80 -2.36 -12.38
C LEU A 133 -4.04 -2.72 -11.54
N ARG A 134 -3.83 -3.55 -10.53
CA ARG A 134 -4.88 -4.02 -9.61
C ARG A 134 -4.59 -3.49 -8.22
N GLY A 135 -5.41 -2.53 -7.78
CA GLY A 135 -5.42 -2.07 -6.40
C GLY A 135 -6.39 -2.87 -5.54
N ASP A 136 -6.50 -2.46 -4.28
CA ASP A 136 -7.41 -3.08 -3.32
C ASP A 136 -8.88 -2.79 -3.63
N VAL A 137 -9.17 -1.54 -4.02
CA VAL A 137 -10.54 -1.06 -4.28
C VAL A 137 -10.84 -0.97 -5.77
N TYR A 138 -9.85 -0.54 -6.56
CA TYR A 138 -10.00 -0.25 -7.97
C TYR A 138 -9.11 -1.15 -8.83
N ILE A 139 -9.56 -1.39 -10.06
CA ILE A 139 -8.78 -2.05 -11.10
C ILE A 139 -8.73 -1.16 -12.33
N GLU A 140 -7.55 -1.02 -12.90
CA GLU A 140 -7.33 -0.32 -14.17
C GLU A 140 -7.91 -1.15 -15.33
N VAL A 141 -8.63 -0.46 -16.23
CA VAL A 141 -9.08 -1.00 -17.51
C VAL A 141 -8.25 -0.35 -18.62
N VAL A 142 -7.47 -1.16 -19.33
CA VAL A 142 -6.57 -0.68 -20.38
C VAL A 142 -7.19 -0.76 -21.78
N ASP A 143 -8.17 -1.63 -21.97
CA ASP A 143 -8.89 -1.78 -23.24
C ASP A 143 -10.29 -2.38 -23.04
N GLY A 144 -11.18 -2.17 -24.01
CA GLY A 144 -12.54 -2.73 -24.06
C GLY A 144 -13.63 -1.85 -23.43
N LEU A 145 -13.28 -0.71 -22.86
CA LEU A 145 -14.21 0.31 -22.37
C LEU A 145 -13.74 1.72 -22.72
N ARG A 146 -14.70 2.64 -22.77
CA ARG A 146 -14.48 4.07 -22.91
C ARG A 146 -14.97 4.82 -21.69
N GLU A 147 -14.36 5.97 -21.44
CA GLU A 147 -14.82 6.88 -20.41
C GLU A 147 -16.28 7.31 -20.67
N GLY A 148 -17.07 7.39 -19.60
CA GLY A 148 -18.48 7.73 -19.64
C GLY A 148 -19.44 6.55 -19.87
N GLU A 149 -18.94 5.36 -20.19
CA GLU A 149 -19.78 4.17 -20.25
C GLU A 149 -20.26 3.73 -18.86
N GLN A 150 -21.53 3.31 -18.77
CA GLN A 150 -22.14 2.90 -17.51
C GLN A 150 -21.92 1.40 -17.28
N VAL A 151 -21.30 1.05 -16.17
CA VAL A 151 -21.11 -0.33 -15.72
C VAL A 151 -22.05 -0.61 -14.56
N VAL A 152 -22.79 -1.72 -14.63
CA VAL A 152 -23.80 -2.06 -13.64
C VAL A 152 -23.26 -3.03 -12.58
N SER A 153 -23.60 -2.76 -11.33
CA SER A 153 -23.50 -3.74 -10.25
C SER A 153 -24.65 -4.74 -10.35
N ARG A 154 -24.38 -6.02 -10.07
CA ARG A 154 -25.44 -7.00 -9.82
C ARG A 154 -26.19 -6.67 -8.53
#